data_AF-A0A8D0UCD6-F1
#
_entry.id   AF-A0A8D0UCD6-F1
#
_cell.length_a   1.000
_cell.length_b   1.000
_cell.length_c   1.000
_cell.angle_alpha   90.00
_cell.angle_beta   90.00
_cell.angle_gamma   90.00
#
_symmetry.space_group_name_H-M   'P 1'
#
loop_
_entity.id
_entity.type
_entity.pdbx_description
1 polymer ?
#
loop_
_entity_poly.entity_id
_entity_poly.type
_entity_poly.pdbx_seq_one_letter_code
_entity_poly.pdbx_strand_id
1 'polypeptide(L)'
;IQEGINLMKTEVPEVTVFPKSPVMLGQPNTLICHVDNIFPPVINITWLKNGHSVTEGFSETSFLSKNDHSFLKISYLTFLPSDDDFYDCKVEHWGLDKPLLKHWGRENGSAGSKELLGLGSGVMNLLFLGLGLFYHVLSQKGLVR
;
A
#
# COMPACT_ATOMS: atom_id res chain seq x y z
N ILE A 1 -39.44 -23.19 -2.94
CA ILE A 1 -39.30 -21.72 -3.06
C ILE A 1 -38.01 -21.35 -2.34
N GLN A 2 -36.86 -21.56 -2.99
CA GLN A 2 -35.53 -21.34 -2.40
C GLN A 2 -34.71 -20.44 -3.33
N GLU A 3 -35.30 -19.36 -3.82
CA GLU A 3 -34.59 -18.32 -4.57
C GLU A 3 -35.10 -16.97 -4.09
N GLY A 4 -34.74 -16.64 -2.85
CA GLY A 4 -35.26 -15.51 -2.12
C GLY A 4 -34.16 -14.72 -1.42
N ILE A 5 -33.04 -14.47 -2.09
CA ILE A 5 -32.14 -13.35 -1.78
C ILE A 5 -31.47 -12.93 -3.10
N ASN A 6 -32.09 -12.02 -3.85
CA ASN A 6 -31.37 -11.28 -4.89
C ASN A 6 -30.42 -10.32 -4.14
N LEU A 7 -29.22 -10.81 -3.77
CA LEU A 7 -28.15 -9.93 -3.32
C LEU A 7 -27.93 -8.91 -4.42
N MET A 8 -28.12 -7.62 -4.13
CA MET A 8 -27.59 -6.57 -5.01
C MET A 8 -26.09 -6.81 -5.12
N LYS A 9 -25.68 -7.44 -6.24
CA LYS A 9 -24.27 -7.69 -6.55
C LYS A 9 -23.55 -6.36 -6.40
N THR A 10 -22.55 -6.32 -5.54
CA THR A 10 -21.73 -5.15 -5.27
C THR A 10 -20.29 -5.63 -5.27
N GLU A 11 -19.45 -4.96 -6.03
CA GLU A 11 -18.03 -5.29 -6.18
C GLU A 11 -17.19 -4.33 -5.34
N VAL A 12 -16.03 -4.80 -4.88
CA VAL A 12 -15.06 -3.97 -4.16
C VAL A 12 -14.15 -3.30 -5.21
N PRO A 13 -14.10 -1.96 -5.30
CA PRO A 13 -13.30 -1.29 -6.29
C PRO A 13 -11.80 -1.41 -6.00
N GLU A 14 -11.01 -1.55 -7.07
CA GLU A 14 -9.55 -1.62 -7.01
C GLU A 14 -8.94 -0.27 -7.38
N VAL A 15 -8.09 0.29 -6.50
CA VAL A 15 -7.59 1.65 -6.66
C VAL A 15 -6.06 1.67 -6.78
N THR A 16 -5.59 2.27 -7.87
CA THR A 16 -4.16 2.50 -8.11
C THR A 16 -3.91 3.99 -8.37
N VAL A 17 -2.87 4.54 -7.75
CA VAL A 17 -2.46 5.94 -7.93
C VAL A 17 -1.04 5.98 -8.49
N PHE A 18 -0.83 6.77 -9.55
CA PHE A 18 0.47 6.93 -10.20
C PHE A 18 0.57 8.28 -10.93
N PRO A 19 1.78 8.84 -11.11
CA PRO A 19 1.97 10.05 -11.87
C PRO A 19 1.92 9.77 -13.39
N LYS A 20 1.48 10.75 -14.17
CA LYS A 20 1.42 10.69 -15.64
C LYS A 20 2.82 10.57 -16.27
N SER A 21 3.81 11.23 -15.69
CA SER A 21 5.20 11.23 -16.15
C SER A 21 6.16 11.16 -14.95
N PRO A 22 7.46 10.86 -15.16
CA PRO A 22 8.46 10.93 -14.10
C PRO A 22 8.39 12.25 -13.33
N VAL A 23 8.48 12.16 -12.01
CA VAL A 23 8.26 13.29 -11.10
C VAL A 23 9.54 14.11 -11.02
N MET A 24 9.44 15.41 -11.34
CA MET A 24 10.53 16.37 -11.15
C MET A 24 10.01 17.55 -10.33
N LEU A 25 10.75 17.89 -9.27
CA LEU A 25 10.37 18.97 -8.35
C LEU A 25 10.25 20.30 -9.09
N GLY A 26 9.20 21.06 -8.77
CA GLY A 26 8.93 22.35 -9.43
C GLY A 26 8.49 22.26 -10.89
N GLN A 27 8.27 21.07 -11.45
CA GLN A 27 7.69 20.89 -12.78
C GLN A 27 6.25 20.35 -12.69
N PRO A 28 5.26 21.01 -13.31
CA PRO A 28 3.88 20.56 -13.27
C PRO A 28 3.73 19.11 -13.75
N ASN A 29 2.90 18.34 -13.05
CA ASN A 29 2.60 16.96 -13.39
C ASN A 29 1.13 16.66 -13.05
N THR A 30 0.66 15.45 -13.36
CA THR A 30 -0.70 15.00 -13.09
C THR A 30 -0.66 13.66 -12.37
N LEU A 31 -1.30 13.57 -11.21
CA LEU A 31 -1.61 12.29 -10.57
C LEU A 31 -2.85 11.68 -11.19
N ILE A 32 -2.81 10.37 -11.36
CA ILE A 32 -3.88 9.57 -11.94
C ILE A 32 -4.34 8.59 -10.87
N CYS A 33 -5.63 8.61 -10.55
CA CYS A 33 -6.29 7.61 -9.73
C CYS A 33 -7.15 6.75 -10.64
N HIS A 34 -6.69 5.51 -10.88
CA HIS A 34 -7.38 4.51 -11.67
C HIS A 34 -8.21 3.63 -10.74
N VAL A 35 -9.53 3.67 -10.91
CA VAL A 35 -10.49 2.93 -10.06
C VAL A 35 -11.24 1.90 -10.89
N ASP A 36 -10.88 0.63 -10.71
CA ASP A 36 -11.45 -0.50 -11.45
C ASP A 36 -12.41 -1.32 -10.58
N ASN A 37 -13.06 -2.33 -11.16
CA ASN A 37 -14.00 -3.26 -10.51
C ASN A 37 -15.18 -2.54 -9.82
N ILE A 38 -15.71 -1.49 -10.48
CA ILE A 38 -16.81 -0.71 -9.93
C ILE A 38 -18.14 -1.37 -10.30
N PHE A 39 -18.90 -1.82 -9.32
CA PHE A 39 -20.31 -2.21 -9.53
C PHE A 39 -21.11 -2.10 -8.22
N PRO A 40 -22.26 -1.43 -8.19
CA PRO A 40 -22.88 -0.65 -9.27
C PRO A 40 -22.07 0.62 -9.61
N PRO A 41 -22.34 1.31 -10.75
CA PRO A 41 -21.62 2.51 -11.19
C PRO A 41 -22.02 3.76 -10.39
N VAL A 42 -21.82 3.71 -9.08
CA VAL A 42 -22.04 4.81 -8.14
C VAL A 42 -20.81 4.89 -7.24
N ILE A 43 -20.00 5.93 -7.40
CA ILE A 43 -18.73 6.09 -6.68
C ILE A 43 -18.45 7.58 -6.45
N ASN A 44 -17.84 7.91 -5.32
CA ASN A 44 -17.31 9.25 -5.06
C ASN A 44 -15.78 9.18 -5.01
N ILE A 45 -15.11 10.02 -5.80
CA ILE A 45 -13.65 10.13 -5.85
C ILE A 45 -13.29 11.54 -5.41
N THR A 46 -12.43 11.67 -4.41
CA THR A 46 -11.96 12.96 -3.90
C THR A 46 -10.45 12.92 -3.74
N TRP A 47 -9.76 13.98 -4.13
CA TRP A 47 -8.34 14.13 -3.85
C TRP A 47 -8.12 14.88 -2.55
N LEU A 48 -7.20 14.37 -1.74
CA LEU A 48 -6.69 15.04 -0.57
C LEU A 48 -5.24 15.44 -0.83
N LYS A 49 -4.86 16.67 -0.44
CA LYS A 49 -3.48 17.11 -0.30
C LYS A 49 -3.22 17.36 1.17
N ASN A 50 -2.24 16.68 1.75
CA ASN A 50 -1.91 16.76 3.17
C ASN A 50 -3.15 16.57 4.08
N GLY A 51 -4.04 15.66 3.71
CA GLY A 51 -5.29 15.37 4.42
C GLY A 51 -6.47 16.34 4.15
N HIS A 52 -6.28 17.41 3.37
CA HIS A 52 -7.32 18.38 3.04
C HIS A 52 -7.83 18.19 1.62
N SER A 53 -9.15 18.22 1.41
CA SER A 53 -9.76 18.09 0.08
C SER A 53 -9.28 19.20 -0.86
N VAL A 54 -8.93 18.81 -2.09
CA VAL A 54 -8.54 19.74 -3.17
C VAL A 54 -9.43 19.55 -4.39
N THR A 55 -9.82 20.66 -5.00
CA THR A 55 -10.64 20.68 -6.23
C THR A 55 -9.94 21.36 -7.39
N GLU A 56 -8.88 22.13 -7.13
CA GLU A 56 -8.09 22.76 -8.18
C GLU A 56 -7.33 21.70 -8.98
N GLY A 57 -7.38 21.79 -10.30
CA GLY A 57 -6.72 20.82 -11.19
C GLY A 57 -7.36 19.42 -11.20
N PHE A 58 -8.50 19.23 -10.52
CA PHE A 58 -9.27 17.98 -10.51
C PHE A 58 -10.07 17.81 -11.81
N SER A 59 -10.06 16.59 -12.34
CA SER A 59 -11.00 16.15 -13.37
C SER A 59 -11.20 14.64 -13.31
N GLU A 60 -12.24 14.13 -13.95
CA GLU A 60 -12.52 12.69 -14.01
C GLU A 60 -13.24 12.31 -15.31
N THR A 61 -13.16 11.04 -15.67
CA THR A 61 -13.92 10.46 -16.79
C THR A 61 -15.34 10.14 -16.37
N SER A 62 -16.23 9.93 -17.34
CA SER A 62 -17.44 9.14 -17.12
C SER A 62 -17.08 7.68 -16.81
N PHE A 63 -18.08 6.88 -16.39
CA PHE A 63 -17.90 5.44 -16.25
C PHE A 63 -17.61 4.79 -17.60
N LEU A 64 -16.56 3.98 -17.64
CA LEU A 64 -16.15 3.17 -18.78
C LEU A 64 -16.59 1.72 -18.52
N SER A 65 -17.38 1.15 -19.42
CA SER A 65 -17.84 -0.24 -19.29
C SER A 65 -16.73 -1.23 -19.65
N LYS A 66 -16.61 -2.29 -18.86
CA LYS A 66 -15.72 -3.44 -19.14
C LYS A 66 -16.50 -4.66 -19.63
N ASN A 67 -15.77 -5.62 -20.20
CA ASN A 67 -16.34 -6.87 -20.73
C ASN A 67 -16.92 -7.79 -19.64
N ASP A 68 -16.48 -7.64 -18.38
CA ASP A 68 -16.92 -8.40 -17.22
C ASP A 68 -18.16 -7.80 -16.52
N HIS A 69 -18.82 -6.82 -17.18
CA HIS A 69 -19.95 -6.04 -16.65
C HIS A 69 -19.62 -5.12 -15.46
N SER A 70 -18.35 -4.99 -15.09
CA SER A 70 -17.90 -3.95 -14.17
C SER A 70 -17.64 -2.63 -14.91
N PHE A 71 -17.41 -1.57 -14.13
CA PHE A 71 -17.05 -0.26 -14.64
C PHE A 71 -15.67 0.17 -14.14
N LEU A 72 -15.04 1.04 -14.91
CA LEU A 72 -13.80 1.74 -14.57
C LEU A 72 -14.07 3.25 -14.60
N LYS A 73 -13.43 3.99 -13.70
CA LYS A 73 -13.40 5.45 -13.71
C LYS A 73 -11.99 5.95 -13.41
N ILE A 74 -11.54 6.99 -14.12
CA ILE A 74 -10.21 7.58 -13.93
C ILE A 74 -10.38 9.00 -13.45
N SER A 75 -9.69 9.36 -12.37
CA SER A 75 -9.60 10.73 -11.87
C SER A 75 -8.18 11.26 -12.02
N TYR A 76 -8.05 12.55 -12.26
CA TYR A 76 -6.81 13.27 -12.49
C TYR A 76 -6.71 14.45 -11.53
N LEU A 77 -5.50 14.68 -11.00
CA LEU A 77 -5.17 15.87 -10.23
C LEU A 77 -3.89 16.50 -10.78
N THR A 78 -4.00 17.71 -11.32
CA THR A 78 -2.81 18.50 -11.69
C THR A 78 -2.18 19.07 -10.43
N PHE A 79 -0.87 18.90 -10.29
CA PHE A 79 -0.14 19.35 -9.11
C PHE A 79 1.28 19.80 -9.46
N LEU A 80 1.88 20.55 -8.54
CA LEU A 80 3.29 20.87 -8.56
C LEU A 80 4.00 19.99 -7.53
N PRO A 81 4.87 19.05 -7.93
CA PRO A 81 5.55 18.17 -7.00
C PRO A 81 6.42 18.93 -6.01
N SER A 82 6.28 18.55 -4.74
CA SER A 82 7.03 19.04 -3.57
C SER A 82 7.39 17.84 -2.70
N ASP A 83 8.55 17.88 -2.04
CA ASP A 83 9.00 16.82 -1.14
C ASP A 83 8.20 16.77 0.17
N ASP A 84 7.56 17.88 0.53
CA ASP A 84 6.80 18.02 1.78
C ASP A 84 5.32 17.65 1.64
N ASP A 85 4.84 17.52 0.39
CA ASP A 85 3.43 17.27 0.10
C ASP A 85 3.17 15.80 -0.17
N PHE A 86 2.07 15.30 0.40
CA PHE A 86 1.50 14.00 0.04
C PHE A 86 0.06 14.14 -0.41
N TYR A 87 -0.39 13.13 -1.15
CA TYR A 87 -1.69 13.12 -1.78
C TYR A 87 -2.38 11.79 -1.52
N ASP A 88 -3.70 11.81 -1.37
CA ASP A 88 -4.51 10.61 -1.25
C ASP A 88 -5.67 10.67 -2.23
N CYS A 89 -5.86 9.59 -2.99
CA CYS A 89 -7.12 9.37 -3.69
C CYS A 89 -8.09 8.68 -2.72
N LYS A 90 -9.10 9.41 -2.28
CA LYS A 90 -10.19 8.91 -1.45
C LYS A 90 -11.31 8.39 -2.34
N VAL A 91 -11.67 7.13 -2.15
CA VAL A 91 -12.73 6.45 -2.90
C VAL A 91 -13.81 5.94 -1.95
N GLU A 92 -15.06 6.31 -2.23
CA GLU A 92 -16.24 5.85 -1.48
C GLU A 92 -17.16 5.09 -2.43
N HIS A 93 -17.51 3.86 -2.04
CA HIS A 93 -18.32 2.93 -2.81
C HIS A 93 -19.05 1.98 -1.87
N TRP A 94 -20.21 1.45 -2.26
CA TRP A 94 -21.02 0.57 -1.42
C TRP A 94 -20.37 -0.79 -1.11
N GLY A 95 -19.41 -1.22 -1.93
CA GLY A 95 -18.60 -2.41 -1.67
C GLY A 95 -17.52 -2.20 -0.60
N LEU A 96 -17.35 -0.97 -0.10
CA LEU A 96 -16.37 -0.64 0.92
C LEU A 96 -17.07 -0.33 2.26
N ASP A 97 -16.66 -0.99 3.34
CA ASP A 97 -17.14 -0.67 4.69
C ASP A 97 -16.74 0.74 5.15
N LYS A 98 -15.62 1.25 4.62
CA LYS A 98 -15.06 2.57 4.90
C LYS A 98 -14.41 3.14 3.64
N PRO A 99 -14.27 4.46 3.52
CA PRO A 99 -13.57 5.07 2.39
C PRO A 99 -12.16 4.48 2.23
N LEU A 100 -11.82 4.10 1.00
CA LEU A 100 -10.48 3.63 0.66
C LEU A 100 -9.59 4.85 0.36
N LEU A 101 -8.46 4.96 1.05
CA LEU A 101 -7.45 5.98 0.81
C LEU A 101 -6.26 5.32 0.12
N LYS A 102 -5.99 5.71 -1.13
CA LYS A 102 -4.79 5.30 -1.85
C LYS A 102 -3.77 6.43 -1.85
N HIS A 103 -2.73 6.22 -1.05
CA HIS A 103 -1.67 7.19 -0.81
C HIS A 103 -0.70 7.31 -1.98
N TRP A 104 -0.23 8.53 -2.22
CA TRP A 104 0.87 8.87 -3.09
C TRP A 104 1.73 9.97 -2.46
N GLY A 105 3.03 9.73 -2.39
CA GLY A 105 3.97 10.62 -1.70
C GLY A 105 5.08 9.80 -1.08
N ARG A 106 5.95 10.46 -0.31
CA ARG A 106 6.96 9.76 0.47
C ARG A 106 6.25 8.90 1.51
N GLU A 107 6.47 7.59 1.47
CA GLU A 107 6.10 6.73 2.60
C GLU A 107 6.85 7.27 3.82
N ASN A 108 6.14 7.97 4.71
CA ASN A 108 6.61 8.16 6.08
C ASN A 108 6.69 6.75 6.63
N GLY A 109 7.90 6.20 6.62
CA GLY A 109 8.16 4.77 6.73
C GLY A 109 7.16 4.12 7.67
N SER A 110 6.36 3.20 7.13
CA SER A 110 5.98 2.09 7.96
C SER A 110 7.31 1.48 8.40
N ALA A 111 7.72 1.85 9.62
CA ALA A 111 8.52 1.01 10.47
C ALA A 111 7.68 -0.24 10.74
N GLY A 112 7.39 -1.01 9.68
CA GLY A 112 7.08 -2.41 9.76
C GLY A 112 8.35 -3.05 10.27
N SER A 113 8.47 -3.05 11.60
CA SER A 113 9.18 -4.02 12.42
C SER A 113 10.04 -4.98 11.59
N LYS A 114 11.27 -4.55 11.27
CA LYS A 114 12.39 -5.48 11.12
C LYS A 114 13.35 -5.35 12.31
N GLU A 115 12.81 -4.97 13.46
CA GLU A 115 13.41 -5.21 14.77
C GLU A 115 13.04 -6.63 15.22
N LEU A 116 13.61 -7.68 14.60
CA LEU A 116 13.84 -8.97 15.30
C LEU A 116 14.70 -9.97 14.51
N LEU A 117 15.95 -9.65 14.18
CA LEU A 117 16.99 -10.68 14.02
C LEU A 117 18.32 -10.22 14.65
N GLY A 118 18.23 -9.50 15.78
CA GLY A 118 19.39 -9.00 16.54
C GLY A 118 19.76 -9.82 17.79
N LEU A 119 19.17 -11.00 17.99
CA LEU A 119 19.42 -11.85 19.18
C LEU A 119 20.12 -13.18 18.84
N GLY A 120 20.68 -13.33 17.63
CA GLY A 120 21.38 -14.55 17.21
C GLY A 120 22.91 -14.54 17.34
N SER A 121 23.54 -13.36 17.45
CA SER A 121 25.01 -13.26 17.38
C SER A 121 25.70 -13.60 18.71
N GLY A 122 25.18 -13.11 19.85
CA GLY A 122 25.84 -13.28 21.16
C GLY A 122 25.77 -14.72 21.70
N VAL A 123 24.60 -15.36 21.60
CA VAL A 123 24.39 -16.74 22.08
C VAL A 123 25.15 -17.77 21.26
N MET A 124 25.26 -17.56 19.95
CA MET A 124 26.00 -18.48 19.08
C MET A 124 27.50 -18.47 19.41
N ASN A 125 28.09 -17.29 19.64
CA ASN A 125 29.49 -17.17 20.03
C ASN A 125 29.78 -17.81 21.41
N LEU A 126 28.87 -17.70 22.38
CA LEU A 126 29.03 -18.34 23.71
C LEU A 126 28.97 -19.87 23.63
N LEU A 127 28.14 -20.44 22.75
CA LEU A 127 28.08 -21.89 22.55
C LEU A 127 29.38 -22.42 21.92
N PHE A 128 29.95 -21.73 20.92
CA PHE A 128 31.22 -22.12 20.32
C PHE A 128 32.39 -22.00 21.29
N LEU A 129 32.45 -20.94 22.10
CA LEU A 129 33.48 -20.78 23.14
C LEU A 129 33.33 -21.85 24.23
N GLY A 130 32.09 -22.12 24.67
CA GLY A 130 31.81 -23.14 25.69
C GLY A 130 32.18 -24.55 25.23
N LEU A 131 31.77 -24.94 24.02
CA LEU A 131 32.12 -26.23 23.42
C LEU A 131 33.63 -26.36 23.19
N GLY A 132 34.27 -25.29 22.72
CA GLY A 132 35.73 -25.26 22.51
C GLY A 132 36.51 -25.43 23.82
N LEU A 133 36.15 -24.69 24.87
CA LEU A 133 36.77 -24.82 26.20
C LEU A 133 36.56 -26.22 26.78
N PHE A 134 35.34 -26.74 26.69
CA PHE A 134 35.03 -28.09 27.17
C PHE A 134 35.84 -29.15 26.45
N TYR A 135 35.90 -29.09 25.11
CA TYR A 135 36.71 -30.01 24.31
C TYR A 135 38.21 -29.91 24.65
N HIS A 136 38.73 -28.71 24.83
CA HIS A 136 40.13 -28.49 25.23
C HIS A 136 40.43 -29.08 26.63
N VAL A 137 39.52 -28.92 27.60
CA VAL A 137 39.66 -29.55 28.93
C VAL A 137 39.62 -31.08 28.83
N LEU A 138 38.73 -31.63 28.00
CA LEU A 138 38.65 -33.08 27.77
C LEU A 138 39.91 -33.64 27.09
N SER A 139 40.50 -32.89 26.16
CA SER A 139 41.76 -33.22 25.50
C SER A 139 42.95 -33.20 26.47
N GLN A 140 43.05 -32.18 27.33
CA GLN A 140 44.07 -32.11 28.39
C GLN A 140 43.98 -33.27 29.39
N LYS A 141 42.76 -33.77 29.65
CA LYS A 141 42.50 -34.93 30.51
C LYS A 141 42.63 -36.27 29.78
N GLY A 142 42.89 -36.27 28.47
CA GLY A 142 43.03 -37.48 27.65
C GLY A 142 41.72 -38.28 27.47
N LEU A 143 40.56 -37.67 27.74
CA LEU A 143 39.25 -38.35 27.65
C LEU A 143 38.70 -38.34 26.21
N VAL A 144 39.17 -37.40 25.40
CA VAL A 144 38.85 -37.26 23.97
C VAL A 144 40.16 -37.01 23.23
N ARG A 145 40.31 -37.59 22.04
CA ARG A 145 41.55 -37.61 21.27
C ARG A 145 41.62 -36.46 20.27
#